data_AF-A0A2D2C0I8-F1
#
_entry.id   AF-A0A2D2C0I8-F1
#
_cell.length_a   1.000
_cell.length_b   1.000
_cell.length_c   1.000
_cell.angle_alpha   90.00
_cell.angle_beta   90.00
_cell.angle_gamma   90.00
#
_symmetry.space_group_name_H-M   'P 1'
#
loop_
_entity.id
_entity.type
_entity.pdbx_description
1 polymer ?
#
loop_
_entity_poly.entity_id
_entity_poly.type
_entity_poly.pdbx_seq_one_letter_code
_entity_poly.pdbx_strand_id
1 'polypeptide(L)'
;MLHALNNKKARLDRIIKGVAKQPREDLITSTLFGSLEFMTDVSRAEALKALLGLELGPASRMTMWPKFNRGSQRVEPDLVIVDGQECHIVEVKWGAHLGIRQLERQFDAVGRWDCRKQDRDLLGPAPRKVKSLTILGFERHHAAQVAECTGAVVPIRQRTWQEVARDMWKLKLESTDALAAWAQQVHQFLTNTPKARTMTGWPELVPVEPSHLKFNAIRPIDLVPVPATAWTFPSGEDLPN
;
A
#
# COMPACT_ATOMS: atom_id res chain seq x y z
N MET A 1 -2.77 9.25 -0.78
CA MET A 1 -3.35 9.50 -2.13
C MET A 1 -2.77 10.75 -2.83
N LEU A 2 -2.64 11.89 -2.13
CA LEU A 2 -2.15 13.14 -2.72
C LEU A 2 -0.74 13.03 -3.35
N HIS A 3 0.19 12.32 -2.71
CA HIS A 3 1.55 12.13 -3.25
C HIS A 3 1.57 11.32 -4.55
N ALA A 4 0.71 10.30 -4.70
CA ALA A 4 0.62 9.52 -5.93
C ALA A 4 0.07 10.37 -7.11
N LEU A 5 -0.86 11.28 -6.83
CA LEU A 5 -1.39 12.23 -7.82
C LEU A 5 -0.32 13.26 -8.23
N ASN A 6 0.35 13.86 -7.24
CA ASN A 6 1.40 14.86 -7.46
C ASN A 6 2.60 14.30 -8.25
N ASN A 7 2.97 13.04 -8.00
CA ASN A 7 4.04 12.35 -8.73
C ASN A 7 3.60 11.78 -10.09
N LYS A 8 2.37 12.06 -10.54
CA LYS A 8 1.77 11.55 -11.79
C LYS A 8 1.73 10.02 -11.87
N LYS A 9 1.74 9.35 -10.72
CA LYS A 9 1.69 7.89 -10.56
C LYS A 9 0.28 7.36 -10.65
N ALA A 10 -0.62 7.99 -9.92
CA ALA A 10 -2.05 7.88 -10.14
C ALA A 10 -2.45 9.06 -11.03
N ARG A 11 -2.99 8.79 -12.23
CA ARG A 11 -3.69 9.84 -12.98
C ARG A 11 -5.19 9.62 -12.82
N LEU A 12 -5.91 10.64 -12.35
CA LEU A 12 -7.36 10.59 -12.09
C LEU A 12 -8.17 10.20 -13.34
N ASP A 13 -7.75 10.63 -14.52
CA ASP A 13 -8.33 10.27 -15.82
C ASP A 13 -8.32 8.76 -16.09
N ARG A 14 -7.32 8.02 -15.59
CA ARG A 14 -7.19 6.57 -15.72
C ARG A 14 -7.94 5.79 -14.64
N ILE A 15 -8.18 6.40 -13.48
CA ILE A 15 -8.99 5.82 -12.39
C ILE A 15 -10.47 5.82 -12.79
N ILE A 16 -10.94 6.90 -13.42
CA ILE A 16 -12.35 7.10 -13.79
C ILE A 16 -12.74 6.28 -15.04
N LYS A 17 -11.81 6.01 -15.96
CA LYS A 17 -12.10 5.37 -17.26
C LYS A 17 -11.90 3.85 -17.31
N GLY A 18 -11.80 3.15 -16.19
CA GLY A 18 -11.69 1.67 -16.18
C GLY A 18 -10.46 1.14 -16.94
N VAL A 19 -9.38 1.92 -17.06
CA VAL A 19 -8.20 1.55 -17.84
C VAL A 19 -7.46 0.39 -17.14
N ALA A 20 -7.03 -0.59 -17.93
CA ALA A 20 -6.45 -1.89 -17.56
C ALA A 20 -5.25 -1.91 -16.57
N LYS A 21 -4.75 -0.75 -16.12
CA LYS A 21 -3.65 -0.63 -15.15
C LYS A 21 -4.09 0.30 -14.02
N GLN A 22 -4.81 -0.26 -13.05
CA GLN A 22 -5.15 0.49 -11.84
C GLN A 22 -3.86 0.74 -11.04
N PRO A 23 -3.54 1.98 -10.64
CA PRO A 23 -2.34 2.34 -9.86
C PRO A 23 -2.52 1.93 -8.39
N ARG A 24 -2.88 0.67 -8.14
CA ARG A 24 -3.25 0.16 -6.80
C ARG A 24 -2.07 0.29 -5.84
N GLU A 25 -0.89 -0.17 -6.25
CA GLU A 25 0.33 -0.17 -5.45
C GLU A 25 0.77 1.26 -5.10
N ASP A 26 0.73 2.19 -6.07
CA ASP A 26 1.05 3.59 -5.82
C ASP A 26 0.04 4.26 -4.86
N LEU A 27 -1.26 3.95 -5.00
CA LEU A 27 -2.29 4.47 -4.09
C LEU A 27 -2.07 3.97 -2.67
N ILE A 28 -1.81 2.67 -2.51
CA ILE A 28 -1.55 2.06 -1.20
C ILE A 28 -0.28 2.65 -0.59
N THR A 29 0.81 2.73 -1.35
CA THR A 29 2.06 3.36 -0.91
C THR A 29 1.78 4.78 -0.40
N SER A 30 1.04 5.58 -1.16
CA SER A 30 0.71 6.95 -0.74
C SER A 30 -0.22 7.01 0.47
N THR A 31 -1.12 6.04 0.65
CA THR A 31 -2.03 5.98 1.79
C THR A 31 -1.31 5.57 3.06
N LEU A 32 -0.40 4.61 2.97
CA LEU A 32 0.36 4.11 4.12
C LEU A 32 1.46 5.07 4.55
N PHE A 33 2.23 5.60 3.60
CA PHE A 33 3.46 6.34 3.89
C PHE A 33 3.30 7.86 3.76
N GLY A 34 2.33 8.35 2.98
CA GLY A 34 2.22 9.79 2.70
C GLY A 34 1.93 10.64 3.93
N SER A 35 1.08 10.17 4.84
CA SER A 35 0.75 10.89 6.08
C SER A 35 1.88 10.86 7.12
N LEU A 36 2.83 9.93 7.00
CA LEU A 36 3.93 9.80 7.94
C LEU A 36 4.91 10.99 7.87
N GLU A 37 4.96 11.71 6.75
CA GLU A 37 5.78 12.92 6.60
C GLU A 37 5.36 14.04 7.55
N PHE A 38 4.09 14.04 8.00
CA PHE A 38 3.54 15.04 8.90
C PHE A 38 3.52 14.60 10.37
N MET A 39 4.05 13.40 10.67
CA MET A 39 4.15 12.89 12.04
C MET A 39 5.43 13.35 12.72
N THR A 40 5.41 13.36 14.05
CA THR A 40 6.63 13.49 14.85
C THR A 40 7.61 12.36 14.52
N ASP A 41 8.89 12.60 14.74
CA ASP A 41 9.95 11.62 14.48
C ASP A 41 9.74 10.30 15.24
N VAL A 42 9.28 10.38 16.49
CA VAL A 42 8.97 9.21 17.32
C VAL A 42 7.78 8.43 16.75
N SER A 43 6.66 9.10 16.48
CA SER A 43 5.47 8.43 15.95
C SER A 43 5.71 7.85 14.56
N ARG A 44 6.52 8.52 13.73
CA ARG A 44 6.92 8.01 12.42
C ARG A 44 7.76 6.74 12.54
N ALA A 45 8.72 6.69 13.47
CA ALA A 45 9.51 5.49 13.71
C ALA A 45 8.65 4.32 14.19
N GLU A 46 7.70 4.56 15.12
CA GLU A 46 6.76 3.54 15.59
C GLU A 46 5.83 3.05 14.47
N ALA A 47 5.33 3.96 13.64
CA ALA A 47 4.53 3.62 12.47
C ALA A 47 5.30 2.74 11.47
N LEU A 48 6.55 3.11 11.15
CA LEU A 48 7.40 2.34 10.24
C LEU A 48 7.77 0.98 10.83
N LYS A 49 7.99 0.88 12.14
CA LYS A 49 8.17 -0.39 12.84
C LYS A 49 6.97 -1.29 12.69
N ALA A 50 5.77 -0.76 12.91
CA ALA A 50 4.55 -1.55 12.79
C ALA A 50 4.19 -1.91 11.33
N LEU A 51 4.57 -1.10 10.34
CA LEU A 51 4.39 -1.43 8.92
C LEU A 51 5.40 -2.49 8.46
N LEU A 52 6.68 -2.27 8.74
CA LEU A 52 7.80 -2.96 8.10
C LEU A 52 8.44 -4.06 8.96
N GLY A 53 8.17 -4.07 10.26
CA GLY A 53 8.89 -4.92 11.22
C GLY A 53 10.36 -4.55 11.34
N LEU A 54 10.69 -3.26 11.20
CA LEU A 54 12.05 -2.71 11.27
C LEU A 54 12.14 -1.75 12.47
N GLU A 55 13.15 -1.94 13.31
CA GLU A 55 13.55 -0.92 14.29
C GLU A 55 14.40 0.11 13.55
N LEU A 56 13.87 1.33 13.41
CA LEU A 56 14.55 2.45 12.76
C LEU A 56 14.79 3.56 13.77
N GLY A 57 15.86 4.33 13.59
CA GLY A 57 16.10 5.53 14.39
C GLY A 57 14.98 6.58 14.18
N PRO A 58 14.71 7.44 15.19
CA PRO A 58 13.71 8.51 15.08
C PRO A 58 14.08 9.53 13.99
N ALA A 59 15.38 9.74 13.76
CA ALA A 59 15.88 10.61 12.70
C ALA A 59 15.82 9.97 11.30
N SER A 60 15.27 8.76 11.17
CA SER A 60 15.08 8.13 9.87
C SER A 60 14.16 8.97 8.98
N ARG A 61 14.49 8.98 7.69
CA ARG A 61 13.79 9.75 6.68
C ARG A 61 13.44 8.86 5.50
N MET A 62 12.34 9.16 4.83
CA MET A 62 11.89 8.37 3.70
C MET A 62 11.65 9.24 2.47
N THR A 63 11.84 8.65 1.30
CA THR A 63 11.41 9.23 0.02
C THR A 63 10.60 8.20 -0.76
N MET A 64 9.46 8.65 -1.30
CA MET A 64 8.58 7.81 -2.13
C MET A 64 8.94 7.95 -3.61
N TRP A 65 9.00 6.82 -4.31
CA TRP A 65 9.34 6.73 -5.73
C TRP A 65 10.63 7.47 -6.15
N PRO A 66 11.75 7.32 -5.41
CA PRO A 66 13.03 7.89 -5.83
C PRO A 66 13.45 7.30 -7.18
N LYS A 67 14.03 8.15 -8.03
CA LYS A 67 14.36 7.79 -9.41
C LYS A 67 15.85 7.58 -9.57
N PHE A 68 16.24 6.33 -9.78
CA PHE A 68 17.61 5.94 -10.05
C PHE A 68 17.80 5.70 -11.55
N ASN A 69 18.92 6.19 -12.11
CA ASN A 69 19.22 6.07 -13.53
C ASN A 69 20.67 5.59 -13.72
N ARG A 70 20.87 4.74 -14.72
CA ARG A 70 22.19 4.33 -15.20
C ARG A 70 22.11 4.14 -16.71
N GLY A 71 22.67 5.10 -17.46
CA GLY A 71 22.48 5.15 -18.91
C GLY A 71 20.99 5.24 -19.28
N SER A 72 20.51 4.30 -20.10
CA SER A 72 19.09 4.20 -20.48
C SER A 72 18.22 3.46 -19.46
N GLN A 73 18.80 2.84 -18.44
CA GLN A 73 18.04 2.09 -17.44
C GLN A 73 17.53 3.02 -16.35
N ARG A 74 16.29 2.77 -15.92
CA ARG A 74 15.64 3.45 -14.80
C ARG A 74 15.05 2.44 -13.83
N VAL A 75 15.30 2.66 -12.56
CA VAL A 75 14.73 1.88 -11.45
C VAL A 75 14.08 2.84 -10.47
N GLU A 76 12.91 2.45 -9.98
CA GLU A 76 12.08 3.28 -9.13
C GLU A 76 11.40 2.40 -8.08
N PRO A 77 12.04 2.20 -6.92
CA PRO A 77 11.42 1.54 -5.78
C PRO A 77 10.22 2.36 -5.26
N ASP A 78 9.27 1.73 -4.58
CA ASP A 78 8.13 2.46 -4.01
C ASP A 78 8.55 3.40 -2.86
N LEU A 79 9.49 2.94 -2.03
CA LEU A 79 10.05 3.72 -0.94
C LEU A 79 11.52 3.40 -0.74
N VAL A 80 12.30 4.41 -0.38
CA VAL A 80 13.63 4.21 0.23
C VAL A 80 13.66 4.98 1.55
N ILE A 81 14.07 4.30 2.61
CA ILE A 81 14.25 4.86 3.95
C ILE A 81 15.74 4.93 4.23
N VAL A 82 16.20 6.06 4.73
CA VAL A 82 17.57 6.28 5.21
C VAL A 82 17.55 6.32 6.72
N ASP A 83 18.34 5.45 7.34
CA ASP A 83 18.58 5.44 8.78
C ASP A 83 20.09 5.53 9.03
N GLY A 84 20.56 6.73 9.36
CA GLY A 84 21.99 7.05 9.38
C GLY A 84 22.62 6.86 7.99
N GLN A 85 23.56 5.92 7.87
CA GLN A 85 24.22 5.57 6.61
C GLN A 85 23.57 4.36 5.90
N GLU A 86 22.57 3.74 6.52
CA GLU A 86 21.92 2.54 6.01
C GLU A 86 20.66 2.90 5.20
N CYS A 87 20.46 2.21 4.08
CA CYS A 87 19.28 2.36 3.25
C CYS A 87 18.42 1.09 3.31
N HIS A 88 17.13 1.26 3.53
CA HIS A 88 16.12 0.21 3.48
C HIS A 88 15.20 0.46 2.29
N ILE A 89 15.02 -0.56 1.46
CA ILE A 89 14.13 -0.49 0.30
C ILE A 89 12.78 -1.07 0.72
N VAL A 90 11.68 -0.44 0.31
CA VAL A 90 10.34 -1.04 0.44
C VAL A 90 9.71 -1.12 -0.95
N GLU A 91 9.21 -2.31 -1.27
CA GLU A 91 8.42 -2.61 -2.46
C GLU A 91 7.01 -3.02 -2.00
N VAL A 92 5.99 -2.32 -2.47
CA VAL A 92 4.60 -2.55 -2.09
C VAL A 92 3.91 -3.39 -3.16
N LYS A 93 3.33 -4.52 -2.76
CA LYS A 93 2.59 -5.44 -3.62
C LYS A 93 1.13 -5.56 -3.26
N TRP A 94 0.27 -5.50 -4.27
CA TRP A 94 -1.18 -5.70 -4.09
C TRP A 94 -1.74 -6.63 -5.15
N GLY A 95 -1.51 -7.94 -4.97
CA GLY A 95 -1.92 -8.97 -5.92
C GLY A 95 -1.16 -8.99 -7.25
N ALA A 96 -0.23 -8.07 -7.49
CA ALA A 96 0.62 -8.10 -8.67
C ALA A 96 1.76 -9.11 -8.49
N HIS A 97 2.34 -9.55 -9.61
CA HIS A 97 3.54 -10.39 -9.60
C HIS A 97 4.79 -9.53 -9.44
N LEU A 98 5.86 -10.11 -8.89
CA LEU A 98 7.19 -9.51 -8.93
C LEU A 98 7.80 -9.72 -10.31
N GLY A 99 8.37 -8.66 -10.87
CA GLY A 99 9.10 -8.75 -12.13
C GLY A 99 10.37 -9.58 -11.97
N ILE A 100 10.76 -10.25 -13.07
CA ILE A 100 12.02 -11.00 -13.13
C ILE A 100 13.19 -10.08 -12.78
N ARG A 101 14.01 -10.49 -11.80
CA ARG A 101 15.18 -9.76 -11.29
C ARG A 101 14.87 -8.33 -10.79
N GLN A 102 13.61 -8.04 -10.45
CA GLN A 102 13.22 -6.70 -9.99
C GLN A 102 13.97 -6.31 -8.72
N LEU A 103 14.09 -7.23 -7.75
CA LEU A 103 14.73 -6.98 -6.47
C LEU A 103 16.23 -6.73 -6.62
N GLU A 104 16.94 -7.54 -7.42
CA GLU A 104 18.36 -7.34 -7.75
C GLU A 104 18.63 -5.96 -8.34
N ARG A 105 17.79 -5.52 -9.29
CA ARG A 105 17.93 -4.19 -9.90
C ARG A 105 17.73 -3.08 -8.88
N GLN A 106 16.84 -3.25 -7.90
CA GLN A 106 16.66 -2.26 -6.83
C GLN A 106 17.87 -2.20 -5.89
N PHE A 107 18.47 -3.34 -5.54
CA PHE A 107 19.70 -3.35 -4.75
C PHE A 107 20.85 -2.61 -5.45
N ASP A 108 21.10 -2.90 -6.73
CA ASP A 108 22.16 -2.23 -7.49
C ASP A 108 21.85 -0.74 -7.68
N ALA A 109 20.60 -0.40 -7.99
CA ALA A 109 20.17 0.97 -8.22
C ALA A 109 20.32 1.86 -6.97
N VAL A 110 19.75 1.43 -5.85
CA VAL A 110 19.87 2.18 -4.59
C VAL A 110 21.32 2.21 -4.15
N GLY A 111 22.06 1.11 -4.27
CA GLY A 111 23.46 1.06 -3.83
C GLY A 111 24.40 1.94 -4.65
N ARG A 112 24.21 2.05 -5.97
CA ARG A 112 25.27 2.53 -6.88
C ARG A 112 24.86 3.50 -7.98
N TRP A 113 23.57 3.64 -8.30
CA TRP A 113 23.17 4.45 -9.45
C TRP A 113 22.97 5.92 -9.09
N ASP A 114 22.97 6.78 -10.09
CA ASP A 114 22.67 8.19 -9.92
C ASP A 114 21.19 8.39 -9.61
N CYS A 115 20.91 9.30 -8.68
CA CYS A 115 19.56 9.76 -8.36
C CYS A 115 19.41 11.26 -8.64
N ARG A 116 18.16 11.72 -8.76
CA ARG A 116 17.84 13.14 -8.99
C ARG A 116 18.32 13.99 -7.82
N LYS A 117 18.59 15.28 -8.08
CA LYS A 117 19.08 16.22 -7.05
C LYS A 117 18.22 16.20 -5.77
N GLN A 118 16.89 16.25 -5.91
CA GLN A 118 15.94 16.18 -4.80
C GLN A 118 16.08 14.91 -3.94
N ASP A 119 16.36 13.76 -4.57
CA ASP A 119 16.52 12.48 -3.87
C ASP A 119 17.93 12.38 -3.27
N ARG A 120 18.93 13.02 -3.91
CA ARG A 120 20.33 13.05 -3.50
C ARG A 120 20.54 13.80 -2.18
N ASP A 121 19.77 14.86 -1.94
CA ASP A 121 19.85 15.61 -0.68
C ASP A 121 19.45 14.73 0.51
N LEU A 122 18.57 13.75 0.30
CA LEU A 122 18.18 12.77 1.32
C LEU A 122 19.08 11.53 1.36
N LEU A 123 19.29 10.92 0.20
CA LEU A 123 19.97 9.63 0.07
C LEU A 123 21.49 9.74 0.14
N GLY A 124 22.03 10.96 -0.01
CA GLY A 124 23.44 11.19 -0.20
C GLY A 124 23.95 10.77 -1.58
N PRO A 125 25.22 11.08 -1.89
CA PRO A 125 25.88 10.58 -3.08
C PRO A 125 26.08 9.05 -3.00
N ALA A 126 26.18 8.39 -4.16
CA ALA A 126 26.59 6.99 -4.22
C ALA A 126 28.09 6.86 -3.87
N PRO A 127 28.53 5.71 -3.31
CA PRO A 127 27.77 4.50 -3.01
C PRO A 127 26.99 4.56 -1.68
N ARG A 128 25.86 3.84 -1.61
CA ARG A 128 24.99 3.75 -0.43
C ARG A 128 24.92 2.33 0.11
N LYS A 129 24.84 2.19 1.43
CA LYS A 129 24.80 0.88 2.11
C LYS A 129 23.36 0.37 2.19
N VAL A 130 22.96 -0.47 1.24
CA VAL A 130 21.63 -1.10 1.30
C VAL A 130 21.63 -2.21 2.34
N LYS A 131 20.81 -2.04 3.38
CA LYS A 131 20.74 -2.93 4.55
C LYS A 131 19.66 -3.98 4.45
N SER A 132 18.51 -3.65 3.86
CA SER A 132 17.41 -4.60 3.68
C SER A 132 16.49 -4.18 2.55
N LEU A 133 15.70 -5.13 2.07
CA LEU A 133 14.52 -4.87 1.26
C LEU A 133 13.30 -5.50 1.93
N THR A 134 12.20 -4.77 2.03
CA THR A 134 10.93 -5.27 2.55
C THR A 134 9.91 -5.33 1.43
N ILE A 135 9.34 -6.53 1.20
CA ILE A 135 8.18 -6.71 0.35
C ILE A 135 6.94 -6.60 1.23
N LEU A 136 6.23 -5.49 1.11
CA LEU A 136 5.01 -5.21 1.84
C LEU A 136 3.81 -5.67 1.02
N GLY A 137 2.97 -6.53 1.57
CA GLY A 137 1.93 -7.22 0.81
C GLY A 137 2.41 -8.49 0.11
N PHE A 138 3.33 -9.21 0.75
CA PHE A 138 3.83 -10.49 0.26
C PHE A 138 2.70 -11.52 0.11
N GLU A 139 2.72 -12.27 -0.99
CA GLU A 139 1.79 -13.34 -1.32
C GLU A 139 2.57 -14.58 -1.80
N ARG A 140 1.97 -15.78 -1.74
CA ARG A 140 2.67 -17.05 -2.03
C ARG A 140 3.32 -17.09 -3.41
N HIS A 141 2.71 -16.46 -4.42
CA HIS A 141 3.26 -16.44 -5.78
C HIS A 141 4.51 -15.56 -5.93
N HIS A 142 4.90 -14.81 -4.90
CA HIS A 142 6.17 -14.08 -4.86
C HIS A 142 7.35 -14.94 -4.38
N ALA A 143 7.08 -16.09 -3.75
CA ALA A 143 8.08 -16.87 -3.03
C ALA A 143 9.25 -17.31 -3.93
N ALA A 144 8.96 -17.71 -5.18
CA ALA A 144 9.98 -18.13 -6.13
C ALA A 144 10.96 -16.99 -6.46
N GLN A 145 10.45 -15.80 -6.79
CA GLN A 145 11.30 -14.65 -7.13
C GLN A 145 12.10 -14.16 -5.93
N VAL A 146 11.55 -14.26 -4.71
CA VAL A 146 12.29 -13.93 -3.49
C VAL A 146 13.39 -14.96 -3.23
N ALA A 147 13.09 -16.25 -3.40
CA ALA A 147 14.06 -17.34 -3.23
C ALA A 147 15.24 -17.23 -4.21
N GLU A 148 14.97 -16.87 -5.46
CA GLU A 148 16.01 -16.60 -6.47
C GLU A 148 16.91 -15.42 -6.07
N CYS A 149 16.35 -14.40 -5.40
CA CYS A 149 17.10 -13.22 -4.95
C CYS A 149 17.80 -13.42 -3.59
N THR A 150 17.43 -14.40 -2.77
CA THR A 150 18.06 -14.67 -1.47
C THR A 150 19.51 -15.15 -1.55
N GLY A 151 20.07 -15.35 -2.74
CA GLY A 151 21.52 -15.44 -2.95
C GLY A 151 22.27 -14.11 -2.75
N ALA A 152 21.54 -12.99 -2.60
CA ALA A 152 22.10 -11.67 -2.32
C ALA A 152 22.45 -11.49 -0.83
N VAL A 153 23.55 -10.78 -0.55
CA VAL A 153 24.04 -10.44 0.80
C VAL A 153 23.02 -9.63 1.64
N VAL A 154 21.98 -9.09 1.01
CA VAL A 154 20.99 -8.20 1.63
C VAL A 154 19.74 -8.97 2.05
N PRO A 155 19.32 -8.94 3.33
CA PRO A 155 18.12 -9.63 3.79
C PRO A 155 16.85 -9.07 3.12
N ILE A 156 16.01 -9.98 2.63
CA ILE A 156 14.67 -9.69 2.08
C ILE A 156 13.63 -10.06 3.14
N ARG A 157 12.94 -9.06 3.67
CA ARG A 157 11.80 -9.23 4.59
C ARG A 157 10.50 -9.34 3.81
N GLN A 158 9.62 -10.19 4.30
CA GLN A 158 8.31 -10.45 3.72
C GLN A 158 7.27 -10.08 4.75
N ARG A 159 6.31 -9.23 4.38
CA ARG A 159 5.24 -8.79 5.26
C ARG A 159 3.93 -8.95 4.51
N THR A 160 3.05 -9.81 4.98
CA THR A 160 1.70 -9.98 4.42
C THR A 160 0.79 -8.83 4.84
N TRP A 161 -0.29 -8.57 4.10
CA TRP A 161 -1.26 -7.55 4.50
C TRP A 161 -1.97 -7.90 5.82
N GLN A 162 -2.13 -9.19 6.12
CA GLN A 162 -2.70 -9.66 7.38
C GLN A 162 -1.81 -9.32 8.57
N GLU A 163 -0.49 -9.53 8.46
CA GLU A 163 0.46 -9.17 9.52
C GLU A 163 0.47 -7.66 9.75
N VAL A 164 0.48 -6.87 8.68
CA VAL A 164 0.42 -5.42 8.79
C VAL A 164 -0.88 -4.98 9.46
N ALA A 165 -2.04 -5.50 9.05
CA ALA A 165 -3.31 -5.15 9.65
C ALA A 165 -3.37 -5.50 11.15
N ARG A 166 -2.84 -6.65 11.56
CA ARG A 166 -2.71 -7.04 12.96
C ARG A 166 -1.80 -6.08 13.73
N ASP A 167 -0.64 -5.75 13.18
CA ASP A 167 0.33 -4.89 13.85
C ASP A 167 -0.18 -3.44 13.95
N MET A 168 -0.96 -2.96 12.98
CA MET A 168 -1.69 -1.68 13.06
C MET A 168 -2.75 -1.69 14.17
N TRP A 169 -3.47 -2.80 14.34
CA TRP A 169 -4.43 -2.94 15.43
C TRP A 169 -3.73 -2.90 16.79
N LYS A 170 -2.61 -3.61 16.93
CA LYS A 170 -1.78 -3.57 18.13
C LYS A 170 -1.29 -2.15 18.43
N LEU A 171 -0.72 -1.47 17.43
CA LEU A 171 -0.25 -0.09 17.57
C LEU A 171 -1.36 0.86 18.01
N LYS A 172 -2.56 0.73 17.43
CA LYS A 172 -3.74 1.50 17.85
C LYS A 172 -4.04 1.32 19.35
N LEU A 173 -3.91 0.11 19.89
CA LEU A 173 -4.18 -0.16 21.31
C LEU A 173 -3.07 0.34 22.24
N GLU A 174 -1.84 0.41 21.76
CA GLU A 174 -0.65 0.77 22.55
C GLU A 174 -0.29 2.26 22.48
N SER A 175 -0.82 2.99 21.50
CA SER A 175 -0.57 4.42 21.30
C SER A 175 -1.75 5.28 21.74
N THR A 176 -1.46 6.53 22.09
CA THR A 176 -2.46 7.60 22.22
C THR A 176 -2.34 8.58 21.04
N ASP A 177 -3.30 9.49 20.91
CA ASP A 177 -3.20 10.65 20.01
C ASP A 177 -3.25 10.34 18.50
N ALA A 178 -2.52 11.13 17.69
CA ALA A 178 -2.57 11.08 16.23
C ALA A 178 -2.07 9.76 15.64
N LEU A 179 -1.12 9.10 16.30
CA LEU A 179 -0.59 7.81 15.87
C LEU A 179 -1.66 6.71 15.96
N ALA A 180 -2.42 6.69 17.06
CA ALA A 180 -3.52 5.75 17.24
C ALA A 180 -4.62 5.95 16.18
N ALA A 181 -4.97 7.20 15.89
CA ALA A 181 -5.94 7.54 14.85
C ALA A 181 -5.47 7.11 13.45
N TRP A 182 -4.20 7.36 13.12
CA TRP A 182 -3.60 6.91 11.87
C TRP A 182 -3.57 5.37 11.78
N ALA A 183 -3.14 4.68 12.84
CA ALA A 183 -3.06 3.23 12.87
C ALA A 183 -4.45 2.60 12.70
N GLN A 184 -5.48 3.20 13.29
CA GLN A 184 -6.87 2.82 13.07
C GLN A 184 -7.30 2.99 11.62
N GLN A 185 -7.00 4.13 11.00
CA GLN A 185 -7.35 4.39 9.60
C GLN A 185 -6.68 3.38 8.65
N VAL A 186 -5.40 3.08 8.87
CA VAL A 186 -4.68 2.06 8.09
C VAL A 186 -5.27 0.68 8.32
N HIS A 187 -5.54 0.30 9.57
CA HIS A 187 -6.17 -0.98 9.89
C HIS A 187 -7.53 -1.14 9.19
N GLN A 188 -8.39 -0.11 9.27
CA GLN A 188 -9.69 -0.10 8.60
C GLN A 188 -9.54 -0.17 7.07
N PHE A 189 -8.62 0.59 6.50
CA PHE A 189 -8.32 0.55 5.07
C PHE A 189 -7.94 -0.87 4.63
N LEU A 190 -7.02 -1.52 5.34
CA LEU A 190 -6.56 -2.86 5.01
C LEU A 190 -7.66 -3.90 5.18
N THR A 191 -8.37 -3.91 6.32
CA THR A 191 -9.39 -4.92 6.64
C THR A 191 -10.67 -4.79 5.80
N ASN A 192 -10.97 -3.61 5.27
CA ASN A 192 -12.06 -3.40 4.32
C ASN A 192 -11.72 -3.87 2.90
N THR A 193 -10.52 -4.41 2.68
CA THR A 193 -10.14 -5.00 1.40
C THR A 193 -10.01 -6.52 1.50
N PRO A 194 -10.29 -7.27 0.42
CA PRO A 194 -10.14 -8.73 0.43
C PRO A 194 -8.71 -9.21 0.76
N LYS A 195 -7.70 -8.36 0.57
CA LYS A 195 -6.28 -8.72 0.71
C LYS A 195 -5.81 -8.80 2.16
N ALA A 196 -6.33 -7.96 3.06
CA ALA A 196 -5.98 -8.00 4.48
C ALA A 196 -7.09 -8.58 5.37
N ARG A 197 -8.28 -8.84 4.81
CA ARG A 197 -9.34 -9.52 5.54
C ARG A 197 -8.86 -10.92 5.92
N THR A 198 -8.47 -11.06 7.18
CA THR A 198 -8.47 -12.36 7.85
C THR A 198 -9.90 -12.86 7.83
N MET A 199 -10.24 -13.74 6.89
CA MET A 199 -11.26 -14.74 7.19
C MET A 199 -10.61 -15.71 8.17
N THR A 200 -10.57 -15.36 9.45
CA THR A 200 -10.37 -16.33 10.55
C THR A 200 -11.57 -17.25 10.57
N GLY A 201 -11.63 -18.15 9.59
CA GLY A 201 -12.83 -18.91 9.28
C GLY A 201 -13.99 -18.02 8.80
N TRP A 202 -14.99 -18.64 8.20
CA TRP A 202 -16.34 -18.15 8.45
C TRP A 202 -16.60 -18.32 9.96
N PRO A 203 -17.34 -17.43 10.64
CA PRO A 203 -17.86 -17.78 11.96
C PRO A 203 -18.54 -19.15 11.80
N GLU A 204 -18.27 -20.06 12.73
CA GLU A 204 -18.98 -21.33 12.77
C GLU A 204 -20.45 -20.96 12.81
N LEU A 205 -21.18 -21.26 11.73
CA LEU A 205 -22.60 -21.04 11.67
C LEU A 205 -23.18 -22.09 12.60
N VAL A 206 -23.28 -21.76 13.89
CA VAL A 206 -24.07 -22.53 14.83
C VAL A 206 -25.45 -22.59 14.21
N PRO A 207 -25.96 -23.78 13.84
CA PRO A 207 -27.31 -23.89 13.35
C PRO A 207 -28.21 -23.39 14.47
N VAL A 208 -28.72 -22.17 14.34
CA VAL A 208 -29.90 -21.79 15.08
C VAL A 208 -30.97 -22.73 14.56
N GLU A 209 -31.55 -23.53 15.46
CA GLU A 209 -32.81 -24.27 15.30
C GLU A 209 -33.59 -23.80 14.07
N PRO A 210 -34.02 -24.70 13.16
CA PRO A 210 -34.41 -24.40 11.78
C PRO A 210 -35.44 -23.26 11.69
N SER A 211 -34.91 -22.05 11.69
CA SER A 211 -35.64 -20.79 11.62
C SER A 211 -34.83 -19.89 10.71
N HIS A 212 -34.79 -20.31 9.45
CA HIS A 212 -34.48 -19.55 8.25
C HIS A 212 -33.84 -18.16 8.47
N LEU A 213 -32.50 -18.11 8.41
CA LEU A 213 -31.80 -16.87 8.05
C LEU A 213 -32.11 -16.53 6.59
N LYS A 214 -33.12 -15.68 6.37
CA LYS A 214 -33.36 -15.05 5.06
C LYS A 214 -32.47 -13.81 4.95
N PHE A 215 -31.46 -13.86 4.09
CA PHE A 215 -30.81 -12.65 3.59
C PHE A 215 -31.88 -11.80 2.90
N ASN A 216 -32.26 -10.68 3.51
CA ASN A 216 -33.12 -9.61 2.97
C ASN A 216 -34.03 -10.03 1.81
N ALA A 217 -35.07 -10.80 2.12
CA ALA A 217 -36.26 -10.80 1.29
C ALA A 217 -36.97 -9.46 1.54
N ILE A 218 -36.54 -8.39 0.87
CA ILE A 218 -37.34 -7.17 0.77
C ILE A 218 -38.67 -7.61 0.16
N ARG A 219 -39.75 -7.60 0.93
CA ARG A 219 -41.06 -7.89 0.37
C ARG A 219 -41.52 -6.64 -0.37
N PRO A 220 -42.34 -6.77 -1.43
CA PRO A 220 -42.88 -5.62 -2.14
C PRO A 220 -43.60 -4.59 -1.25
N ILE A 221 -44.09 -5.01 -0.07
CA ILE A 221 -44.75 -4.15 0.92
C ILE A 221 -43.77 -3.30 1.76
N ASP A 222 -42.49 -3.70 1.80
CA ASP A 222 -41.41 -2.99 2.49
C ASP A 222 -40.77 -1.91 1.58
N LEU A 223 -41.21 -1.82 0.32
CA LEU A 223 -40.86 -0.74 -0.60
C LEU A 223 -41.83 0.43 -0.41
N VAL A 224 -41.32 1.61 -0.05
CA VAL A 224 -42.11 2.85 -0.12
C VAL A 224 -42.36 3.13 -1.61
N PRO A 225 -43.61 3.15 -2.09
CA PRO A 225 -43.88 3.45 -3.49
C PRO A 225 -43.49 4.90 -3.77
N VAL A 226 -42.46 5.09 -4.60
CA VAL A 226 -42.17 6.39 -5.20
C VAL A 226 -43.25 6.65 -6.25
N PRO A 227 -43.97 7.78 -6.22
CA PRO A 227 -44.94 8.11 -7.26
C PRO A 227 -44.27 8.04 -8.63
N ALA A 228 -44.92 7.38 -9.60
CA ALA A 228 -44.42 7.22 -10.97
C ALA A 228 -44.19 8.56 -11.71
N THR A 229 -44.57 9.68 -11.11
CA THR A 229 -44.37 11.04 -11.63
C THR A 229 -43.00 11.63 -11.32
N ALA A 230 -42.14 10.97 -10.54
CA ALA A 230 -40.87 11.55 -10.10
C ALA A 230 -39.67 11.35 -11.06
N TRP A 231 -39.81 10.53 -12.11
CA TRP A 231 -38.70 10.24 -13.03
C TRP A 231 -39.18 10.09 -14.47
N THR A 232 -39.23 11.20 -15.21
CA THR A 232 -39.19 11.16 -16.67
C THR A 232 -37.72 11.17 -17.11
N PHE A 233 -37.26 10.06 -17.68
CA PHE A 233 -36.04 10.08 -18.50
C PHE A 233 -36.39 10.82 -19.80
N PRO A 234 -35.59 11.78 -20.27
CA PRO A 234 -35.76 12.33 -21.61
C PRO A 234 -35.62 11.17 -22.61
N SER A 235 -36.67 10.89 -23.38
CA SER A 235 -36.57 10.07 -24.58
C SER A 235 -35.66 10.79 -25.58
N GLY A 236 -34.79 10.04 -26.25
CA GLY A 236 -33.72 10.58 -27.12
C GLY A 236 -34.16 11.33 -28.38
N GLU A 237 -35.38 11.87 -28.41
CA GLU A 237 -35.92 12.74 -29.46
C GLU A 237 -35.82 14.24 -29.09
N ASP A 238 -35.44 14.58 -27.85
CA ASP A 238 -35.26 15.96 -27.36
C ASP A 238 -33.79 16.44 -27.34
N LEU A 239 -32.92 15.88 -28.18
CA LEU A 239 -31.59 16.45 -28.42
C LEU A 239 -31.68 17.40 -29.63
N PRO A 240 -31.37 18.71 -29.48
CA PRO A 240 -31.32 19.62 -30.61
C PRO A 240 -30.24 19.19 -31.60
N ASN A 241 -30.60 19.18 -32.90
CA ASN A 241 -29.76 18.84 -34.05
C ASN A 241 -28.39 19.54 -34.05
#